data_AF-A0A965APA1-F1
#
_entry.id   AF-A0A965APA1-F1
#
_cell.length_a   1.000
_cell.length_b   1.000
_cell.length_c   1.000
_cell.angle_alpha   90.00
_cell.angle_beta   90.00
_cell.angle_gamma   90.00
#
_symmetry.space_group_name_H-M   'P 1'
#
loop_
_entity.id
_entity.type
_entity.pdbx_description
1 polymer ?
#
loop_
_entity_poly.entity_id
_entity_poly.type
_entity_poly.pdbx_seq_one_letter_code
_entity_poly.pdbx_strand_id
1 'polypeptide(L)' 'TMEAKTVPGLYAIGEAVDVTGWLGGYNFQWAWSSGYAAGEAV' A
#
# COMPACT_ATOMS: atom_id res chain seq x y z
N THR A 1 4.23 8.64 -1.39
CA THR A 1 4.42 7.67 -0.30
C THR A 1 3.07 7.05 0.03
N MET A 2 3.03 6.05 0.92
CA MET A 2 1.78 5.44 1.40
C MET A 2 1.23 6.11 2.68
N GLU A 3 1.65 7.34 2.96
CA GLU A 3 1.27 8.11 4.15
C GLU A 3 -0.10 8.79 3.99
N ALA A 4 -0.88 8.83 5.07
CA ALA A 4 -2.15 9.52 5.13
C ALA A 4 -1.97 11.05 5.08
N LYS A 5 -2.65 11.71 4.15
CA LYS A 5 -2.52 13.17 3.95
C LYS A 5 -2.90 14.01 5.18
N THR A 6 -3.84 13.55 5.99
CA THR A 6 -4.40 14.30 7.13
C THR A 6 -3.81 13.89 8.47
N VAL A 7 -3.05 12.80 8.53
CA VAL A 7 -2.46 12.27 9.77
C VAL A 7 -1.01 11.90 9.49
N PRO A 8 -0.06 12.82 9.72
CA PRO A 8 1.36 12.55 9.52
C PRO A 8 1.83 11.36 10.37
N GLY A 9 2.70 10.52 9.79
CA GLY A 9 3.23 9.31 10.40
C GLY A 9 2.32 8.08 10.34
N LEU A 10 1.09 8.21 9.83
CA LEU A 10 0.19 7.08 9.60
C LEU A 10 0.30 6.57 8.16
N TYR A 11 0.51 5.27 7.98
CA TYR A 11 0.64 4.62 6.68
C TYR A 11 -0.37 3.48 6.53
N ALA A 12 -0.90 3.29 5.32
CA ALA A 12 -1.78 2.18 4.97
C ALA A 12 -1.29 1.49 3.68
N ILE A 13 -1.25 0.16 3.67
CA ILE A 13 -0.71 -0.64 2.57
C ILE A 13 -1.60 -1.86 2.29
N GLY A 14 -1.36 -2.51 1.14
CA GLY A 14 -2.05 -3.74 0.76
C GLY A 14 -3.56 -3.57 0.62
N GLU A 15 -4.30 -4.65 0.90
CA GLU A 15 -5.76 -4.75 0.69
C GLU A 15 -6.57 -3.88 1.66
N ALA A 16 -5.96 -3.33 2.72
CA ALA A 16 -6.62 -2.34 3.57
C ALA A 16 -6.87 -1.01 2.84
N VAL A 17 -6.16 -0.76 1.73
CA VAL A 17 -6.39 0.37 0.84
C VAL A 17 -7.39 -0.05 -0.24
N ASP A 18 -8.25 0.88 -0.67
CA ASP A 18 -9.25 0.66 -1.73
C ASP A 18 -8.61 0.52 -3.12
N VAL A 19 -7.86 -0.56 -3.29
CA VAL A 19 -7.19 -0.98 -4.53
C VAL A 19 -7.37 -2.49 -4.64
N THR A 20 -8.12 -2.93 -5.65
CA THR A 20 -8.38 -4.34 -5.91
C THR A 20 -7.82 -4.74 -7.27
N GLY A 21 -6.88 -5.69 -7.25
CA GLY A 21 -6.32 -6.28 -8.46
C GLY A 21 -7.23 -7.38 -9.02
N TRP A 22 -7.08 -7.65 -10.31
CA TRP A 22 -7.71 -8.80 -10.96
C TRP A 22 -7.18 -10.12 -10.40
N LEU A 23 -7.92 -11.20 -10.62
CA LEU A 23 -7.42 -12.56 -10.36
C LEU A 23 -6.15 -12.80 -11.20
N GLY A 24 -5.16 -13.49 -10.63
CA GLY A 24 -3.87 -13.74 -11.27
C GLY A 24 -2.65 -13.16 -10.54
N GLY A 25 -2.77 -12.91 -9.23
CA GLY A 25 -1.64 -12.49 -8.39
C GLY A 25 -1.42 -10.98 -8.27
N TYR A 26 -2.27 -10.16 -8.89
CA TYR A 26 -2.16 -8.69 -8.81
C TYR A 26 -2.34 -8.13 -7.40
N ASN A 27 -3.17 -8.77 -6.56
CA ASN A 27 -3.31 -8.37 -5.15
C ASN A 27 -2.03 -8.61 -4.35
N PHE A 28 -1.29 -9.69 -4.64
CA PHE A 28 0.02 -9.91 -4.03
C PHE A 28 1.03 -8.89 -4.52
N GLN A 29 1.10 -8.63 -5.83
CA GLN A 29 1.99 -7.60 -6.37
C GLN A 29 1.71 -6.23 -5.74
N TRP A 30 0.43 -5.88 -5.55
CA TRP A 30 0.02 -4.65 -4.86
C TRP A 30 0.47 -4.62 -3.40
N ALA A 31 0.25 -5.70 -2.64
CA ALA A 31 0.70 -5.79 -1.25
C ALA A 31 2.22 -5.60 -1.12
N TRP A 32 3.02 -6.22 -2.00
CA TRP A 32 4.47 -6.05 -1.99
C TRP A 32 4.92 -4.64 -2.38
N SER A 33 4.35 -4.11 -3.46
CA SER A 33 4.76 -2.80 -3.99
C SER A 33 4.38 -1.66 -3.04
N SER A 34 3.18 -1.70 -2.47
CA SER A 34 2.73 -0.71 -1.48
C SER A 34 3.51 -0.82 -0.17
N GLY A 35 3.79 -2.05 0.31
CA GLY A 35 4.65 -2.27 1.49
C GLY A 35 6.05 -1.71 1.30
N TYR A 36 6.68 -1.97 0.16
CA TYR A 36 8.00 -1.42 -0.18
C TYR A 36 7.98 0.12 -0.22
N ALA A 37 6.98 0.72 -0.91
CA ALA A 37 6.86 2.17 -1.02
C ALA A 37 6.56 2.87 0.32
N ALA A 38 5.91 2.18 1.27
CA ALA A 38 5.77 2.67 2.64
C ALA A 38 7.09 2.57 3.40
N GLY A 39 7.75 1.42 3.33
CA GLY A 39 9.00 1.15 4.03
C GLY A 39 10.17 2.06 3.62
N GLU A 40 10.30 2.41 2.34
CA GLU A 40 11.31 3.39 1.88
C GLU A 40 11.02 4.83 2.33
N ALA A 41 9.77 5.14 2.69
CA ALA A 41 9.34 6.48 3.03
C ALA A 41 9.32 6.77 4.54
N VAL A 42 9.46 5.73 5.38
CA VAL A 42 9.59 5.82 6.84
C VAL A 42 11.03 6.11 7.22
#